data_AF-A0A0L0GBV7-F1
#
_entry.id   AF-A0A0L0GBV7-F1
#
_cell.length_a   1.000
_cell.length_b   1.000
_cell.length_c   1.000
_cell.angle_alpha   90.00
_cell.angle_beta   90.00
_cell.angle_gamma   90.00
#
_symmetry.space_group_name_H-M   'P 1'
#
loop_
_entity.id
_entity.type
_entity.pdbx_description
1 polymer ?
#
loop_
_entity_poly.entity_id
_entity_poly.type
_entity_poly.pdbx_seq_one_letter_code
_entity_poly.pdbx_strand_id
1 'polypeptide(L)'
;MAGHFLRFRGFLKSLGPGEAGFVNACVGLTAFSLAFYRYQLDIQEQRERDAEQDAESTFYICHKVKPSATLQTMKRYRARLRNEAKELGLEQPINRDELTDEWLRRRNIGDPEAENINILRLRMKSLLRACVNFLTHHPEKVHYITGDSQDNPIGFNPITENEMRKILLYVEPLDQACCRNHPTCNWARDAPFEYNSLREVYKIPRDWPSTYQNEDDFGAKSTPEDDTNYIRISETVPSTRVAQKFHELETKRLEIERLEREVSILGRK
;
A
#
# COMPACT_ATOMS: atom_id res chain seq x y z
N MET A 1 -54.66 -8.06 -20.53
CA MET A 1 -54.48 -8.91 -19.32
C MET A 1 -55.79 -9.40 -18.68
N ALA A 2 -56.89 -8.62 -18.65
CA ALA A 2 -58.14 -9.01 -17.95
C ALA A 2 -58.79 -10.34 -18.42
N GLY A 3 -58.69 -10.69 -19.72
CA GLY A 3 -59.30 -11.91 -20.27
C GLY A 3 -58.65 -13.23 -19.82
N HIS A 4 -57.35 -13.23 -19.53
CA HIS A 4 -56.65 -14.44 -19.07
C HIS A 4 -56.96 -14.76 -17.60
N PHE A 5 -57.17 -13.73 -16.78
CA PHE A 5 -57.52 -13.88 -15.37
C PHE A 5 -58.92 -14.48 -15.19
N LEU A 6 -59.88 -14.08 -16.04
CA LEU A 6 -61.23 -14.65 -16.04
C LEU A 6 -61.24 -16.12 -16.46
N ARG A 7 -60.42 -16.51 -17.44
CA ARG A 7 -60.27 -17.91 -17.88
C ARG A 7 -59.60 -18.79 -16.81
N PHE A 8 -58.56 -18.29 -16.14
CA PHE A 8 -57.88 -19.00 -15.05
C PHE A 8 -58.80 -19.23 -13.85
N ARG A 9 -59.61 -18.23 -13.49
CA ARG A 9 -60.62 -18.36 -12.43
C ARG A 9 -61.73 -19.36 -12.78
N GLY A 10 -62.11 -19.45 -14.05
CA GLY A 10 -63.02 -20.48 -14.55
C GLY A 10 -62.43 -21.89 -14.43
N PHE A 11 -61.15 -22.06 -14.81
CA PHE A 11 -60.42 -23.31 -14.67
C PHE A 11 -60.26 -23.77 -13.21
N LEU A 12 -59.88 -22.87 -12.29
CA LEU A 12 -59.77 -23.21 -10.86
C LEU A 12 -61.11 -23.66 -10.26
N LYS A 13 -62.23 -23.14 -10.75
CA LYS A 13 -63.58 -23.57 -10.32
C LYS A 13 -63.99 -24.93 -10.88
N SER A 14 -63.33 -25.42 -11.94
CA SER A 14 -63.60 -26.74 -12.53
C SER A 14 -62.81 -27.89 -11.88
N LEU A 15 -61.87 -27.59 -10.97
CA LEU A 15 -61.03 -28.58 -10.29
C LEU A 15 -61.68 -29.06 -8.98
N GLY A 16 -61.38 -30.30 -8.57
CA GLY A 16 -61.78 -30.81 -7.25
C GLY A 16 -61.07 -30.08 -6.10
N PRO A 17 -61.58 -30.12 -4.85
CA PRO A 17 -61.01 -29.38 -3.72
C PRO A 17 -59.51 -29.63 -3.45
N GLY A 18 -59.04 -30.88 -3.64
CA GLY A 18 -57.62 -31.24 -3.50
C GLY A 18 -56.74 -30.77 -4.66
N GLU A 19 -57.28 -30.78 -5.88
CA GLU A 19 -56.58 -30.37 -7.11
C GLU A 19 -56.42 -28.85 -7.17
N ALA A 20 -57.44 -28.09 -6.77
CA ALA A 20 -57.37 -26.64 -6.66
C ALA A 20 -56.34 -26.20 -5.62
N GLY A 21 -56.23 -26.91 -4.49
CA GLY A 21 -55.20 -26.69 -3.48
C GLY A 21 -53.78 -26.92 -4.02
N PHE A 22 -53.57 -28.03 -4.75
CA PHE A 22 -52.29 -28.34 -5.39
C PHE A 22 -51.90 -27.30 -6.44
N VAL A 23 -52.81 -26.90 -7.33
CA VAL A 23 -52.53 -25.87 -8.35
C VAL A 23 -52.20 -24.53 -7.70
N ASN A 24 -52.93 -24.12 -6.67
CA ASN A 24 -52.62 -22.88 -5.93
C ASN A 24 -51.24 -22.95 -5.24
N ALA A 25 -50.88 -24.09 -4.66
CA ALA A 25 -49.55 -24.29 -4.07
C ALA A 25 -48.44 -24.22 -5.12
N CYS A 26 -48.60 -24.87 -6.27
CA CYS A 26 -47.64 -24.83 -7.38
C CYS A 26 -47.46 -23.42 -7.96
N VAL A 27 -48.56 -22.68 -8.16
CA VAL A 27 -48.51 -21.28 -8.62
C VAL A 27 -47.84 -20.39 -7.57
N GLY A 28 -48.17 -20.57 -6.28
CA GLY A 28 -47.56 -19.84 -5.18
C GLY A 28 -46.06 -20.10 -5.06
N LEU A 29 -45.63 -21.36 -5.13
CA LEU A 29 -44.21 -21.75 -5.09
C LEU A 29 -43.45 -21.20 -6.30
N THR A 30 -44.05 -21.22 -7.49
CA THR A 30 -43.44 -20.66 -8.71
C THR A 30 -43.29 -19.14 -8.59
N ALA A 31 -44.32 -18.44 -8.10
CA ALA A 31 -44.26 -16.99 -7.88
C ALA A 31 -43.22 -16.61 -6.82
N PHE A 32 -43.14 -17.37 -5.72
CA PHE A 32 -42.12 -17.19 -4.69
C PHE A 32 -40.71 -17.44 -5.25
N SER A 33 -40.52 -18.53 -6.01
CA SER A 33 -39.22 -18.86 -6.61
C SER A 33 -38.76 -17.78 -7.60
N LEU A 34 -39.68 -17.24 -8.41
CA LEU A 34 -39.39 -16.13 -9.32
C LEU A 34 -39.04 -14.84 -8.57
N ALA A 35 -39.78 -14.52 -7.50
CA ALA A 35 -39.50 -13.35 -6.67
C ALA A 35 -38.15 -13.49 -5.95
N PHE A 36 -37.85 -14.68 -5.41
CA PHE A 36 -36.57 -14.98 -4.77
C PHE A 36 -35.41 -14.90 -5.76
N TYR A 37 -35.57 -15.45 -6.97
CA TYR A 37 -34.58 -15.34 -8.04
C TYR A 37 -34.32 -13.89 -8.44
N ARG A 38 -35.36 -13.06 -8.59
CA ARG A 38 -35.21 -11.63 -8.86
C ARG A 38 -34.49 -10.91 -7.72
N TYR A 39 -34.86 -11.20 -6.48
CA TYR A 39 -34.18 -10.64 -5.31
C TYR A 39 -32.68 -11.02 -5.28
N GLN A 40 -32.35 -12.25 -5.66
CA GLN A 40 -30.95 -12.66 -5.80
C GLN A 40 -30.23 -11.90 -6.91
N LEU A 41 -30.87 -11.68 -8.06
CA LEU A 41 -30.31 -10.86 -9.14
C LEU A 41 -30.08 -9.40 -8.68
N ASP A 42 -31.05 -8.79 -8.03
CA ASP A 42 -30.93 -7.41 -7.52
C ASP A 42 -29.78 -7.28 -6.51
N ILE A 43 -29.59 -8.28 -5.63
CA ILE A 43 -28.44 -8.33 -4.71
C ILE A 43 -27.13 -8.44 -5.48
N GLN A 44 -27.07 -9.28 -6.52
CA GLN A 44 -25.87 -9.44 -7.34
C GLN A 44 -25.53 -8.13 -8.07
N GLU A 45 -26.51 -7.47 -8.69
CA GLU A 45 -26.33 -6.18 -9.34
C GLU A 45 -25.87 -5.09 -8.34
N GLN A 46 -26.41 -5.08 -7.12
CA GLN A 46 -25.95 -4.15 -6.10
C GLN A 46 -24.50 -4.40 -5.71
N ARG A 47 -24.11 -5.67 -5.50
CA ARG A 47 -22.72 -6.03 -5.18
C ARG A 47 -21.74 -5.61 -6.27
N GLU A 48 -22.12 -5.80 -7.53
CA GLU A 48 -21.30 -5.36 -8.67
C GLU A 48 -21.12 -3.84 -8.69
N ARG A 49 -22.19 -3.06 -8.45
CA ARG A 49 -22.09 -1.60 -8.35
C ARG A 49 -21.21 -1.14 -7.18
N ASP A 50 -21.37 -1.76 -6.02
CA ASP A 50 -20.56 -1.45 -4.84
C ASP A 50 -19.07 -1.78 -5.10
N ALA A 51 -18.79 -2.91 -5.77
CA ALA A 51 -17.44 -3.28 -6.18
C ALA A 51 -16.84 -2.29 -7.19
N GLU A 52 -17.60 -1.85 -8.19
CA GLU A 52 -17.16 -0.82 -9.14
C GLU A 52 -16.82 0.50 -8.43
N GLN A 53 -17.67 0.95 -7.51
CA GLN A 53 -17.45 2.18 -6.75
C GLN A 53 -16.20 2.10 -5.84
N ASP A 54 -16.00 0.97 -5.16
CA ASP A 54 -14.81 0.75 -4.33
C ASP A 54 -13.54 0.62 -5.17
N ALA A 55 -13.64 0.01 -6.36
CA ALA A 55 -12.55 -0.07 -7.32
C ALA A 55 -12.15 1.32 -7.81
N GLU A 56 -13.11 2.14 -8.26
CA GLU A 56 -12.88 3.53 -8.67
C GLU A 56 -12.19 4.35 -7.59
N SER A 57 -12.64 4.22 -6.34
CA SER A 57 -12.03 4.89 -5.19
C SER A 57 -10.57 4.45 -4.97
N THR A 58 -10.30 3.16 -5.09
CA THR A 58 -8.94 2.59 -4.99
C THR A 58 -8.06 3.07 -6.15
N PHE A 59 -8.60 3.13 -7.36
CA PHE A 59 -7.91 3.61 -8.56
C PHE A 59 -7.58 5.09 -8.48
N TYR A 60 -8.49 5.90 -7.94
CA TYR A 60 -8.25 7.31 -7.69
C TYR A 60 -7.04 7.53 -6.75
N ILE A 61 -6.96 6.73 -5.68
CA ILE A 61 -5.82 6.75 -4.77
C ILE A 61 -4.54 6.34 -5.51
N CYS A 62 -4.57 5.25 -6.27
CA CYS A 62 -3.42 4.80 -7.07
C CYS A 62 -2.92 5.90 -8.04
N HIS A 63 -3.84 6.51 -8.79
CA HIS A 63 -3.51 7.59 -9.73
C HIS A 63 -2.91 8.81 -9.03
N LYS A 64 -3.41 9.18 -7.85
CA LYS A 64 -2.83 10.26 -7.05
C LYS A 64 -1.44 9.94 -6.52
N VAL A 65 -1.24 8.69 -6.09
CA VAL A 65 0.00 8.22 -5.48
C VAL A 65 1.12 8.03 -6.50
N LYS A 66 0.78 7.67 -7.75
CA LYS A 66 1.73 7.40 -8.85
C LYS A 66 2.86 6.44 -8.40
N PRO A 67 2.55 5.15 -8.15
CA PRO A 67 3.46 4.21 -7.52
C PRO A 67 4.84 4.17 -8.17
N SER A 68 4.90 4.05 -9.49
CA SER A 68 6.17 3.92 -10.22
C SER A 68 7.08 5.14 -10.03
N ALA A 69 6.53 6.36 -10.07
CA ALA A 69 7.28 7.60 -9.81
C ALA A 69 7.73 7.69 -8.34
N THR A 70 6.83 7.38 -7.41
CA THR A 70 7.14 7.39 -5.97
C THR A 70 8.28 6.41 -5.61
N LEU A 71 8.22 5.18 -6.13
CA LEU A 71 9.24 4.17 -5.93
C LEU A 71 10.59 4.58 -6.51
N GLN A 72 10.56 5.26 -7.66
CA GLN A 72 11.76 5.77 -8.29
C GLN A 72 12.47 6.83 -7.44
N THR A 73 11.72 7.72 -6.79
CA THR A 73 12.27 8.70 -5.84
C THR A 73 12.89 8.01 -4.63
N MET A 74 12.20 7.03 -4.04
CA MET A 74 12.74 6.22 -2.94
C MET A 74 14.02 5.47 -3.34
N LYS A 75 14.05 4.90 -4.56
CA LYS A 75 15.23 4.24 -5.13
C LYS A 75 16.43 5.18 -5.19
N ARG A 76 16.26 6.41 -5.70
CA ARG A 76 17.33 7.41 -5.79
C ARG A 76 17.86 7.80 -4.42
N TYR A 77 16.96 8.07 -3.49
CA TYR A 77 17.33 8.43 -2.13
C TYR A 77 18.19 7.34 -1.48
N ARG A 78 17.76 6.07 -1.57
CA ARG A 78 18.53 4.93 -1.07
C ARG A 78 19.88 4.78 -1.77
N ALA A 79 19.94 4.98 -3.09
CA ALA A 79 21.19 4.92 -3.85
C ALA A 79 22.17 6.03 -3.43
N ARG A 80 21.66 7.23 -3.15
CA ARG A 80 22.49 8.34 -2.66
C ARG A 80 23.04 8.07 -1.27
N LEU A 81 22.21 7.62 -0.31
CA LEU A 81 22.71 7.22 1.02
C LEU A 81 23.82 6.17 0.92
N ARG A 82 23.69 5.22 -0.02
CA ARG A 82 24.70 4.20 -0.28
C ARG A 82 25.99 4.81 -0.85
N ASN A 83 25.92 5.79 -1.74
CA ASN A 83 27.10 6.47 -2.28
C ASN A 83 27.80 7.31 -1.20
N GLU A 84 27.05 8.07 -0.41
CA GLU A 84 27.60 8.83 0.72
C GLU A 84 28.32 7.89 1.70
N ALA A 85 27.69 6.77 2.09
CA ALA A 85 28.32 5.78 2.95
C ALA A 85 29.63 5.21 2.38
N LYS A 86 29.73 5.03 1.05
CA LYS A 86 31.00 4.63 0.39
C LYS A 86 32.06 5.71 0.46
N GLU A 87 31.68 6.98 0.24
CA GLU A 87 32.59 8.12 0.35
C GLU A 87 33.16 8.27 1.77
N LEU A 88 32.42 7.82 2.77
CA LEU A 88 32.87 7.75 4.17
C LEU A 88 33.78 6.55 4.50
N GLY A 89 34.17 5.76 3.49
CA GLY A 89 35.06 4.62 3.66
C GLY A 89 34.39 3.39 4.29
N LEU A 90 33.05 3.31 4.30
CA LEU A 90 32.38 2.09 4.75
C LEU A 90 32.52 1.02 3.66
N GLU A 91 33.46 0.09 3.86
CA GLU A 91 33.65 -1.08 3.00
C GLU A 91 32.36 -1.91 2.88
N GLN A 92 32.06 -2.39 1.67
CA GLN A 92 30.86 -3.17 1.35
C GLN A 92 30.86 -4.53 2.06
N PRO A 93 29.68 -5.13 2.36
CA PRO A 93 28.35 -4.70 1.94
C PRO A 93 27.62 -3.82 2.97
N ILE A 94 27.11 -2.66 2.51
CA ILE A 94 26.19 -1.83 3.30
C ILE A 94 24.81 -2.50 3.28
N ASN A 95 24.31 -2.89 4.45
CA ASN A 95 23.03 -3.58 4.56
C ASN A 95 21.86 -2.62 4.28
N ARG A 96 20.77 -3.13 3.72
CA ARG A 96 19.49 -2.42 3.56
C ARG A 96 19.04 -1.79 4.87
N ASP A 97 19.09 -2.54 5.96
CA ASP A 97 18.57 -2.09 7.24
C ASP A 97 19.39 -0.91 7.79
N GLU A 98 20.71 -0.91 7.58
CA GLU A 98 21.57 0.23 7.95
C GLU A 98 21.20 1.51 7.19
N LEU A 99 20.87 1.41 5.90
CA LEU A 99 20.40 2.55 5.11
C LEU A 99 19.03 3.07 5.57
N THR A 100 18.14 2.15 5.99
CA THR A 100 16.81 2.53 6.51
C THR A 100 16.90 3.18 7.88
N ASP A 101 17.82 2.74 8.73
CA ASP A 101 18.03 3.36 10.03
C ASP A 101 18.69 4.75 9.89
N GLU A 102 19.58 4.92 8.90
CA GLU A 102 20.12 6.26 8.58
C GLU A 102 19.05 7.21 8.01
N TRP A 103 18.17 6.72 7.13
CA TRP A 103 16.99 7.50 6.70
C TRP A 103 16.17 7.95 7.92
N LEU A 104 15.89 7.05 8.85
CA LEU A 104 15.10 7.35 10.05
C LEU A 104 15.78 8.40 10.93
N ARG A 105 17.10 8.29 11.12
CA ARG A 105 17.90 9.29 11.85
C ARG A 105 17.79 10.66 11.19
N ARG A 106 18.01 10.75 9.87
CA ARG A 106 17.89 12.00 9.09
C ARG A 106 16.51 12.63 9.20
N ARG A 107 15.46 11.81 9.08
CA ARG A 107 14.08 12.26 9.30
C ARG A 107 13.91 12.89 10.68
N ASN A 108 14.40 12.23 11.74
CA ASN A 108 14.22 12.71 13.11
C ASN A 108 14.97 14.04 13.39
N ILE A 109 16.08 14.31 12.71
CA ILE A 109 16.78 15.60 12.80
C ILE A 109 16.20 16.68 11.85
N GLY A 110 15.22 16.32 11.02
CA GLY A 110 14.51 17.22 10.12
C GLY A 110 15.23 17.45 8.78
N ASP A 111 15.93 16.44 8.26
CA ASP A 111 16.45 16.45 6.88
C ASP A 111 15.27 16.50 5.88
N PRO A 112 15.19 17.53 5.00
CA PRO A 112 14.05 17.71 4.11
C PRO A 112 13.82 16.54 3.16
N GLU A 113 14.88 15.92 2.67
CA GLU A 113 14.76 14.82 1.71
C GLU A 113 14.30 13.53 2.39
N ALA A 114 14.79 13.25 3.61
CA ALA A 114 14.33 12.14 4.42
C ALA A 114 12.85 12.30 4.80
N GLU A 115 12.39 13.52 5.05
CA GLU A 115 10.99 13.84 5.31
C GLU A 115 10.13 13.66 4.05
N ASN A 116 10.62 14.08 2.88
CA ASN A 116 9.94 13.77 1.61
C ASN A 116 9.76 12.26 1.43
N ILE A 117 10.77 11.44 1.72
CA ILE A 117 10.65 9.98 1.71
C ILE A 117 9.61 9.48 2.74
N ASN A 118 9.51 10.10 3.92
CA ASN A 118 8.47 9.79 4.91
C ASN A 118 7.05 10.02 4.35
N ILE A 119 6.84 11.15 3.66
CA ILE A 119 5.56 11.50 3.04
C ILE A 119 5.21 10.50 1.94
N LEU A 120 6.16 10.18 1.07
CA LEU A 120 6.00 9.19 0.03
C LEU A 120 5.70 7.79 0.61
N ARG A 121 6.33 7.41 1.73
CA ARG A 121 6.01 6.16 2.46
C ARG A 121 4.56 6.15 2.90
N LEU A 122 4.09 7.21 3.55
CA LEU A 122 2.71 7.30 4.03
C LEU A 122 1.67 7.25 2.90
N ARG A 123 1.95 7.92 1.76
CA ARG A 123 1.12 7.83 0.56
C ARG A 123 1.02 6.41 0.02
N MET A 124 2.14 5.70 -0.02
CA MET A 124 2.13 4.30 -0.46
C MET A 124 1.37 3.40 0.51
N LYS A 125 1.49 3.61 1.83
CA LYS A 125 0.68 2.88 2.82
C LYS A 125 -0.81 3.11 2.64
N SER A 126 -1.24 4.33 2.32
CA SER A 126 -2.65 4.62 2.03
C SER A 126 -3.14 3.85 0.79
N LEU A 127 -2.30 3.70 -0.24
CA LEU A 127 -2.61 2.84 -1.38
C LEU A 127 -2.73 1.37 -0.97
N LEU A 128 -1.78 0.84 -0.20
CA LEU A 128 -1.85 -0.56 0.25
C LEU A 128 -3.11 -0.84 1.07
N ARG A 129 -3.50 0.09 1.95
CA ARG A 129 -4.76 0.01 2.70
C ARG A 129 -5.98 0.00 1.80
N ALA A 130 -6.01 0.86 0.79
CA ALA A 130 -7.12 0.88 -0.16
C ALA A 130 -7.24 -0.45 -0.91
N CYS A 131 -6.12 -0.99 -1.41
CA CYS A 131 -6.09 -2.29 -2.06
C CYS A 131 -6.58 -3.41 -1.13
N VAL A 132 -6.12 -3.45 0.12
CA VAL A 132 -6.50 -4.50 1.06
C VAL A 132 -7.96 -4.38 1.49
N ASN A 133 -8.45 -3.16 1.72
CA ASN A 133 -9.86 -2.92 2.00
C ASN A 133 -10.73 -3.40 0.83
N PHE A 134 -10.36 -3.07 -0.41
CA PHE A 134 -11.06 -3.54 -1.60
C PHE A 134 -11.11 -5.07 -1.65
N LEU A 135 -9.96 -5.74 -1.51
CA LEU A 135 -9.87 -7.20 -1.55
C LEU A 135 -10.57 -7.91 -0.39
N THR A 136 -10.73 -7.23 0.75
CA THR A 136 -11.48 -7.75 1.90
C THR A 136 -12.99 -7.78 1.63
N HIS A 137 -13.50 -6.78 0.90
CA HIS A 137 -14.93 -6.69 0.56
C HIS A 137 -15.26 -7.48 -0.71
N HIS A 138 -14.33 -7.55 -1.67
CA HIS A 138 -14.53 -8.12 -3.01
C HIS A 138 -13.41 -9.11 -3.39
N PRO A 139 -13.21 -10.21 -2.64
CA PRO A 139 -12.10 -11.15 -2.86
C PRO A 139 -12.12 -11.80 -4.26
N GLU A 140 -13.30 -12.00 -4.85
CA GLU A 140 -13.48 -12.53 -6.20
C GLU A 140 -12.98 -11.57 -7.29
N LYS A 141 -12.81 -10.28 -6.96
CA LYS A 141 -12.34 -9.22 -7.86
C LYS A 141 -10.84 -8.95 -7.75
N VAL A 142 -10.05 -9.90 -7.25
CA VAL A 142 -8.58 -9.74 -7.10
C VAL A 142 -7.87 -9.26 -8.37
N HIS A 143 -8.37 -9.70 -9.53
CA HIS A 143 -7.85 -9.35 -10.84
C HIS A 143 -7.95 -7.85 -11.16
N TYR A 144 -8.84 -7.08 -10.51
CA TYR A 144 -8.93 -5.63 -10.65
C TYR A 144 -7.66 -4.94 -10.12
N ILE A 145 -7.01 -5.54 -9.12
CA ILE A 145 -5.80 -4.99 -8.50
C ILE A 145 -4.54 -5.57 -9.14
N THR A 146 -4.52 -6.88 -9.42
CA THR A 146 -3.31 -7.58 -9.92
C THR A 146 -3.10 -7.45 -11.43
N GLY A 147 -4.16 -7.19 -12.20
CA GLY A 147 -4.06 -7.03 -13.65
C GLY A 147 -4.13 -8.30 -14.47
N ASP A 148 -4.48 -9.43 -13.86
CA ASP A 148 -4.49 -10.74 -14.53
C ASP A 148 -5.68 -10.94 -15.49
N SER A 149 -6.56 -9.94 -15.67
CA SER A 149 -7.75 -10.05 -16.53
C SER A 149 -7.70 -9.09 -17.72
N GLN A 150 -8.13 -9.58 -18.89
CA GLN A 150 -8.40 -8.77 -20.08
C GLN A 150 -9.62 -7.85 -19.89
N ASP A 151 -10.48 -8.15 -18.92
CA ASP A 151 -11.71 -7.42 -18.63
C ASP A 151 -11.50 -6.30 -17.60
N ASN A 152 -10.37 -5.59 -17.67
CA ASN A 152 -10.14 -4.45 -16.78
C ASN A 152 -11.00 -3.26 -17.26
N PRO A 153 -12.16 -2.97 -16.63
CA PRO A 153 -13.21 -2.16 -17.27
C PRO A 153 -12.83 -0.67 -17.33
N ILE A 154 -11.79 -0.25 -16.61
CA ILE A 154 -11.55 1.15 -16.24
C ILE A 154 -10.22 1.69 -16.80
N GLY A 155 -9.50 0.94 -17.65
CA GLY A 155 -8.20 1.39 -18.19
C GLY A 155 -7.15 1.65 -17.11
N PHE A 156 -7.34 1.01 -15.95
CA PHE A 156 -6.42 1.06 -14.82
C PHE A 156 -5.10 0.38 -15.18
N ASN A 157 -3.98 0.97 -14.78
CA ASN A 157 -2.69 0.26 -14.77
C ASN A 157 -2.62 -0.54 -13.45
N PRO A 158 -2.86 -1.86 -13.49
CA PRO A 158 -2.80 -2.70 -12.31
C PRO A 158 -1.43 -2.63 -11.64
N ILE A 159 -1.43 -2.75 -10.31
CA ILE A 159 -0.17 -2.88 -9.58
C ILE A 159 0.36 -4.26 -9.92
N THR A 160 1.39 -4.31 -10.75
CA THR A 160 1.99 -5.59 -11.16
C THR A 160 2.70 -6.26 -9.99
N GLU A 161 2.94 -7.58 -10.07
CA GLU A 161 3.78 -8.28 -9.08
C GLU A 161 5.16 -7.62 -8.91
N ASN A 162 5.76 -7.15 -10.00
CA ASN A 162 7.04 -6.45 -9.97
C ASN A 162 6.95 -5.11 -9.22
N GLU A 163 5.88 -4.34 -9.43
CA GLU A 163 5.66 -3.11 -8.67
C GLU A 163 5.40 -3.40 -7.20
N MET A 164 4.62 -4.44 -6.88
CA MET A 164 4.41 -4.85 -5.49
C MET A 164 5.73 -5.25 -4.82
N ARG A 165 6.58 -6.02 -5.52
CA ARG A 165 7.94 -6.35 -5.06
C ARG A 165 8.77 -5.10 -4.78
N LYS A 166 8.71 -4.08 -5.63
CA LYS A 166 9.38 -2.80 -5.37
C LYS A 166 8.80 -2.08 -4.17
N ILE A 167 7.48 -2.04 -4.01
CA ILE A 167 6.83 -1.45 -2.83
C ILE A 167 7.35 -2.14 -1.56
N LEU A 168 7.36 -3.47 -1.53
CA LEU A 168 7.88 -4.23 -0.39
C LEU A 168 9.39 -4.01 -0.20
N LEU A 169 10.17 -3.80 -1.26
CA LEU A 169 11.61 -3.53 -1.17
C LEU A 169 11.94 -2.14 -0.60
N TYR A 170 11.07 -1.15 -0.80
CA TYR A 170 11.34 0.25 -0.48
C TYR A 170 10.52 0.80 0.70
N VAL A 171 9.29 0.33 0.90
CA VAL A 171 8.35 0.89 1.89
C VAL A 171 8.40 0.09 3.19
N GLU A 172 8.34 -1.24 3.11
CA GLU A 172 8.30 -2.11 4.28
C GLU A 172 9.53 -1.95 5.19
N PRO A 173 10.78 -1.86 4.67
CA PRO A 173 11.95 -1.68 5.52
C PRO A 173 11.95 -0.35 6.29
N LEU A 174 11.29 0.69 5.76
CA LEU A 174 11.15 1.98 6.44
C LEU A 174 10.17 1.88 7.63
N ASP A 175 9.09 1.10 7.47
CA ASP A 175 8.17 0.79 8.57
C ASP A 175 8.83 -0.13 9.61
N GLN A 176 9.64 -1.10 9.18
CA GLN A 176 10.47 -1.92 10.07
C GLN A 176 11.44 -1.06 10.89
N ALA A 177 12.11 -0.10 10.27
CA ALA A 177 12.99 0.85 10.96
C ALA A 177 12.21 1.65 12.02
N CYS A 178 11.02 2.16 11.67
CA CYS A 178 10.15 2.86 12.63
C CYS A 178 9.77 1.96 13.81
N CYS A 179 9.44 0.69 13.56
CA CYS A 179 9.13 -0.28 14.61
C CYS A 179 10.34 -0.57 15.49
N ARG A 180 11.53 -0.82 14.92
CA ARG A 180 12.77 -1.05 15.69
C ARG A 180 13.10 0.09 16.65
N ASN A 181 12.77 1.33 16.26
CA ASN A 181 13.01 2.52 17.09
C ASN A 181 11.91 2.76 18.14
N HIS A 182 10.85 1.95 18.18
CA HIS A 182 9.77 2.07 19.16
C HIS A 182 9.91 0.96 20.23
N PRO A 183 10.04 1.29 21.53
CA PRO A 183 10.46 0.34 22.56
C PRO A 183 9.51 -0.84 22.77
N THR A 184 8.24 -0.68 22.40
CA THR A 184 7.20 -1.71 22.56
C THR A 184 6.83 -2.43 21.26
N CYS A 185 7.38 -2.01 20.12
CA CYS A 185 7.00 -2.57 18.82
C CYS A 185 7.80 -3.84 18.55
N ASN A 186 7.08 -4.92 18.23
CA ASN A 186 7.65 -6.17 17.76
C ASN A 186 7.13 -6.44 16.36
N TRP A 187 7.98 -6.29 15.34
CA TRP A 187 7.58 -6.44 13.94
C TRP A 187 6.87 -7.78 13.64
N ALA A 188 7.30 -8.88 14.25
CA ALA A 188 6.68 -10.19 14.02
C ALA A 188 5.21 -10.25 14.47
N ARG A 189 4.83 -9.41 15.43
CA ARG A 189 3.47 -9.30 15.99
C ARG A 189 2.70 -8.09 15.43
N ASP A 190 3.39 -6.97 15.28
CA ASP A 190 2.82 -5.64 15.05
C ASP A 190 3.00 -5.16 13.60
N ALA A 191 3.54 -5.99 12.70
CA ALA A 191 3.62 -5.68 11.28
C ALA A 191 2.23 -5.31 10.73
N PRO A 192 2.11 -4.23 9.94
CA PRO A 192 0.87 -3.88 9.27
C PRO A 192 0.35 -5.07 8.45
N PHE A 193 -0.91 -5.47 8.70
CA PHE A 193 -1.54 -6.64 8.08
C PHE A 193 -1.60 -6.52 6.55
N GLU A 194 -1.54 -5.29 6.03
CA GLU A 194 -1.56 -4.98 4.62
C GLU A 194 -0.38 -5.65 3.88
N TYR A 195 0.80 -5.74 4.51
CA TYR A 195 1.96 -6.40 3.89
C TYR A 195 1.74 -7.90 3.71
N ASN A 196 1.23 -8.58 4.74
CA ASN A 196 0.97 -10.03 4.67
C ASN A 196 -0.13 -10.34 3.66
N SER A 197 -1.21 -9.56 3.67
CA SER A 197 -2.35 -9.73 2.77
C SER A 197 -1.91 -9.59 1.31
N LEU A 198 -1.13 -8.56 0.97
CA LEU A 198 -0.66 -8.33 -0.40
C LEU A 198 0.41 -9.36 -0.81
N ARG A 199 1.28 -9.81 0.10
CA ARG A 199 2.21 -10.91 -0.20
C ARG A 199 1.48 -12.19 -0.60
N GLU A 200 0.38 -12.52 0.08
CA GLU A 200 -0.45 -13.67 -0.25
C GLU A 200 -1.13 -13.52 -1.62
N VAL A 201 -1.72 -12.36 -1.89
CA VAL A 201 -2.35 -12.02 -3.18
C VAL A 201 -1.37 -12.15 -4.35
N TYR A 202 -0.16 -11.61 -4.20
CA TYR A 202 0.87 -11.59 -5.23
C TYR A 202 1.81 -12.81 -5.19
N LYS A 203 1.55 -13.79 -4.32
CA LYS A 203 2.39 -15.00 -4.13
C LYS A 203 3.87 -14.68 -3.86
N ILE A 204 4.13 -13.58 -3.15
CA ILE A 204 5.48 -13.16 -2.75
C ILE A 204 5.83 -13.85 -1.42
N PRO A 205 6.96 -14.59 -1.34
CA PRO A 205 7.37 -15.25 -0.09
C PRO A 205 7.52 -14.26 1.07
N ARG A 206 7.16 -14.67 2.30
CA ARG A 206 7.21 -13.80 3.49
C ARG A 206 8.63 -13.34 3.83
N ASP A 207 9.63 -14.15 3.53
CA ASP A 207 11.05 -13.90 3.74
C ASP A 207 11.71 -13.09 2.60
N TRP A 208 10.98 -12.78 1.54
CA TRP A 208 11.47 -11.96 0.44
C TRP A 208 11.35 -10.45 0.75
N PRO A 209 12.35 -9.60 0.44
CA PRO A 209 13.67 -9.95 -0.07
C PRO A 209 14.53 -10.51 1.06
N SER A 210 15.31 -11.56 0.75
CA SER A 210 16.26 -12.11 1.71
C SER A 210 17.26 -11.05 2.18
N THR A 211 17.82 -11.23 3.38
CA THR A 211 18.78 -10.32 4.02
C THR A 211 20.00 -9.96 3.16
N TYR A 212 20.31 -10.77 2.15
CA TYR A 212 21.48 -10.61 1.28
C TYR A 212 21.14 -10.26 -0.18
N GLN A 213 19.85 -10.19 -0.56
CA GLN A 213 19.45 -9.74 -1.90
C GLN A 213 19.30 -8.22 -1.92
N ASN A 214 20.26 -7.55 -2.56
CA ASN A 214 20.37 -6.09 -2.56
C ASN A 214 20.09 -5.43 -3.92
N GLU A 215 19.77 -6.20 -4.96
CA GLU A 215 19.77 -5.70 -6.34
C GLU A 215 18.36 -5.47 -6.86
N ASP A 216 18.00 -4.19 -6.89
CA ASP A 216 16.88 -3.67 -7.65
C ASP A 216 17.30 -3.57 -9.13
N ASP A 217 17.27 -4.71 -9.83
CA ASP A 217 17.59 -4.86 -11.27
C ASP A 217 16.57 -4.17 -12.19
N PHE A 218 15.60 -3.44 -11.65
CA PHE A 218 14.51 -2.87 -12.40
C PHE A 218 14.80 -1.38 -12.70
N GLY A 219 15.58 -1.15 -13.76
CA GLY A 219 15.98 0.18 -14.20
C GLY A 219 14.81 1.03 -14.72
N ALA A 220 14.72 2.28 -14.24
CA ALA A 220 14.21 3.42 -15.01
C ALA A 220 14.73 4.73 -14.39
N LYS A 221 15.20 5.65 -15.25
CA LYS A 221 15.69 7.01 -14.95
C LYS A 221 14.54 8.03 -15.05
N SER A 222 14.56 9.11 -14.24
CA SER A 222 14.06 10.48 -14.52
C SER A 222 13.66 11.33 -13.29
N THR A 223 14.45 12.40 -13.07
CA THR A 223 14.11 13.76 -12.57
C THR A 223 13.48 14.00 -11.18
N PRO A 224 13.97 15.00 -10.41
CA PRO A 224 13.48 15.36 -9.08
C PRO A 224 12.43 16.49 -9.12
N GLU A 225 11.50 16.49 -8.18
CA GLU A 225 10.80 17.71 -7.77
C GLU A 225 10.36 17.61 -6.29
N ASP A 226 10.61 18.73 -5.61
CA ASP A 226 10.53 18.95 -4.16
C ASP A 226 9.12 19.35 -3.70
N ASP A 227 8.85 19.09 -2.42
CA ASP A 227 8.59 20.12 -1.39
C ASP A 227 7.53 19.62 -0.40
N THR A 228 7.86 19.58 0.91
CA THR A 228 6.90 19.74 2.01
C THR A 228 7.57 19.84 3.39
N ASN A 229 7.09 20.80 4.18
CA ASN A 229 7.50 21.13 5.55
C ASN A 229 6.81 20.27 6.64
N TYR A 230 7.26 20.47 7.90
CA TYR A 230 6.74 19.99 9.23
C TYR A 230 7.31 18.64 9.72
N ILE A 231 7.47 18.28 11.02
CA ILE A 231 7.74 18.90 12.34
C ILE A 231 8.66 17.90 13.06
N ARG A 232 9.67 18.39 13.80
CA ARG A 232 10.71 17.58 14.46
C ARG A 232 10.21 16.82 15.69
N ILE A 233 10.70 15.59 15.84
CA ILE A 233 10.75 14.88 17.13
C ILE A 233 12.14 14.24 17.24
N SER A 234 13.03 14.87 18.02
CA SER A 234 14.30 14.29 18.51
C SER A 234 14.03 13.70 19.90
N GLU A 235 14.59 12.58 20.34
CA GLU A 235 16.01 12.37 20.67
C GLU A 235 16.28 10.85 20.77
N THR A 236 17.02 10.24 19.84
CA THR A 236 17.53 8.87 20.01
C THR A 236 18.92 8.75 19.42
N VAL A 237 19.86 8.19 20.18
CA VAL A 237 21.24 7.93 19.76
C VAL A 237 21.25 6.90 18.62
N PRO A 238 22.05 7.08 17.54
CA PRO A 238 22.06 6.15 16.40
C PRO A 238 22.66 4.78 16.75
N SER A 239 21.98 3.70 16.37
CA SER A 239 22.35 2.33 16.73
C SER A 239 23.17 1.57 15.66
N THR A 240 23.16 2.01 14.39
CA THR A 240 23.84 1.31 13.29
C THR A 240 25.18 1.93 12.93
N ARG A 241 26.12 1.15 12.37
CA ARG A 241 27.45 1.62 11.93
C ARG A 241 27.36 2.79 10.96
N VAL A 242 26.47 2.70 9.97
CA VAL A 242 26.20 3.79 9.01
C VAL A 242 25.73 5.04 9.77
N ALA A 243 24.70 4.90 10.61
CA ALA A 243 24.12 6.03 11.33
C ALA A 243 25.09 6.66 12.34
N GLN A 244 25.94 5.85 12.98
CA GLN A 244 27.02 6.31 13.84
C GLN A 244 28.08 7.09 13.05
N LYS A 245 28.50 6.61 11.87
CA LYS A 245 29.49 7.30 11.04
C LYS A 245 28.99 8.65 10.54
N PHE A 246 27.73 8.72 10.13
CA PHE A 246 27.10 9.99 9.76
C PHE A 246 26.99 10.94 10.97
N HIS A 247 26.59 10.42 12.13
CA HIS A 247 26.52 11.23 13.36
C HIS A 247 27.90 11.78 13.78
N GLU A 248 28.95 10.96 13.77
CA GLU A 248 30.33 11.39 14.08
C GLU A 248 30.78 12.55 13.22
N LEU A 249 30.48 12.52 11.92
CA LEU A 249 30.87 13.58 10.99
C LEU A 249 30.04 14.83 11.17
N GLU A 250 28.74 14.68 11.44
CA GLU A 250 27.87 15.81 11.76
C GLU A 250 28.33 16.52 13.03
N THR A 251 28.70 15.77 14.08
CA THR A 251 29.27 16.33 15.30
C THR A 251 30.60 17.06 15.02
N LYS A 252 31.51 16.44 14.25
CA LYS A 252 32.78 17.08 13.86
C LYS A 252 32.57 18.35 13.04
N ARG A 253 31.61 18.35 12.12
CA ARG A 253 31.26 19.51 11.31
C ARG A 253 30.73 20.65 12.19
N LEU A 254 29.81 20.36 13.10
CA LEU A 254 29.27 21.35 14.05
C LEU A 254 30.36 21.90 14.97
N GLU A 255 31.32 21.08 15.37
CA GLU A 255 32.49 21.50 16.15
C GLU A 255 33.39 22.44 15.35
N ILE A 256 33.67 22.13 14.07
CA ILE A 256 34.41 23.02 13.16
C ILE A 256 33.67 24.35 12.98
N GLU A 257 32.37 24.32 12.67
CA GLU A 257 31.56 25.54 12.50
C GLU A 257 31.52 26.39 13.78
N ARG A 258 31.53 25.76 14.95
CA ARG A 258 31.64 26.46 16.24
C ARG A 258 33.01 27.12 16.39
N LEU A 259 34.10 26.37 16.15
CA LEU A 259 35.47 26.88 16.25
C LEU A 259 35.72 28.03 15.27
N GLU A 260 35.21 27.95 14.04
CA GLU A 260 35.30 29.03 13.05
C GLU A 260 34.61 30.32 13.53
N ARG A 261 33.44 30.20 14.17
CA ARG A 261 32.76 31.36 14.78
C ARG A 261 33.59 31.95 15.93
N GLU A 262 34.15 31.11 16.80
CA GLU A 262 34.99 31.56 17.92
C GLU A 262 36.26 32.28 17.41
N VAL A 263 36.94 31.74 16.40
CA VAL A 263 38.10 32.37 15.77
C VAL A 263 37.74 33.70 15.10
N SER A 264 36.60 33.78 14.38
CA SER A 264 36.15 35.03 13.75
C SER A 264 35.83 36.13 14.78
N ILE A 265 35.41 35.79 15.99
CA ILE A 265 35.14 36.75 17.06
C ILE A 265 36.46 37.26 17.65
N LEU A 266 37.45 36.38 17.82
CA LEU A 266 38.76 36.73 18.37
C LEU A 266 39.60 37.57 17.39
N GLY A 267 39.50 37.33 16.09
CA GLY A 267 40.21 38.11 15.06
C GLY A 267 39.68 39.53 14.80
N ARG A 268 38.58 39.94 15.45
CA ARG A 268 38.02 41.31 15.37
C ARG A 268 38.34 42.17 16.59
N LYS A 269 39.08 41.66 17.57
CA LYS A 269 39.62 42.41 18.71
C LYS A 269 41.08 42.75 18.47
#